data_AF-A0A2Z3HG57-F1
#
_entry.id   AF-A0A2Z3HG57-F1
#
_cell.length_a   1.000
_cell.length_b   1.000
_cell.length_c   1.000
_cell.angle_alpha   90.00
_cell.angle_beta   90.00
_cell.angle_gamma   90.00
#
_symmetry.space_group_name_H-M   'P 1'
#
loop_
_entity.id
_entity.type
_entity.pdbx_description
1 polymer ?
#
loop_
_entity_poly.entity_id
_entity_poly.type
_entity_poly.pdbx_seq_one_letter_code
_entity_poly.pdbx_strand_id
1 'polypeptide(L)'
;MQAYDRDFQDVVAVGEFEEAPAVEVLRQLSYSRSFLAAAIRAAEARGIRTAFWAVAQYNYAYDPSRVYVPIAADPMFIGSFPWTDSEDAEPGAAPDTAR
;
A
#
# COMPACT_ATOMS: atom_id res chain seq x y z
N MET A 1 -4.27 17.04 -19.81
CA MET A 1 -5.12 16.72 -18.64
C MET A 1 -5.10 15.21 -18.51
N GLN A 2 -4.19 14.66 -17.69
CA GLN A 2 -4.20 13.22 -17.42
C GLN A 2 -5.42 12.93 -16.55
N ALA A 3 -6.28 12.02 -17.01
CA ALA A 3 -7.42 11.57 -16.21
C ALA A 3 -6.86 10.75 -15.05
N TYR A 4 -6.70 11.37 -13.88
CA TYR A 4 -6.35 10.66 -12.65
C TYR A 4 -7.51 9.76 -12.28
N ASP A 5 -7.29 8.45 -12.32
CA ASP A 5 -8.25 7.47 -11.83
C ASP A 5 -8.24 7.52 -10.29
N ARG A 6 -9.31 8.09 -9.72
CA ARG A 6 -9.49 8.23 -8.27
C ARG A 6 -9.78 6.89 -7.60
N ASP A 7 -10.07 5.87 -8.40
CA ASP A 7 -10.43 4.53 -7.95
C ASP A 7 -9.39 3.50 -8.38
N PHE A 8 -8.16 3.93 -8.71
CA PHE A 8 -7.10 3.00 -9.07
C PHE A 8 -6.83 2.04 -7.91
N GLN A 9 -7.11 0.78 -8.17
CA GLN A 9 -6.87 -0.33 -7.27
C GLN A 9 -5.87 -1.27 -7.93
N ASP A 10 -4.87 -1.67 -7.14
CA ASP A 10 -3.86 -2.62 -7.56
C ASP A 10 -3.98 -3.88 -6.70
N VAL A 11 -3.86 -5.03 -7.36
CA VAL A 11 -3.91 -6.35 -6.73
C VAL A 11 -2.72 -7.13 -7.26
N VAL A 12 -1.81 -7.48 -6.35
CA VAL A 12 -0.55 -8.11 -6.73
C VAL A 12 -0.32 -9.40 -5.96
N ALA A 13 0.41 -10.31 -6.59
CA ALA A 13 0.82 -11.58 -6.01
C ALA A 13 2.17 -12.01 -6.58
N VAL A 14 2.81 -12.99 -5.95
CA VAL A 14 3.98 -13.68 -6.50
C VAL A 14 3.48 -14.96 -7.20
N GLY A 15 3.96 -15.21 -8.42
CA GLY A 15 3.56 -16.38 -9.21
C GLY A 15 2.05 -16.43 -9.47
N GLU A 16 1.46 -17.62 -9.35
CA GLU A 16 0.00 -17.84 -9.44
C GLU A 16 -0.66 -17.75 -8.06
N PHE A 17 -0.44 -16.63 -7.34
CA PHE A 17 -0.95 -16.43 -5.97
C PHE A 17 -0.40 -17.44 -4.97
N GLU A 18 0.90 -17.71 -5.04
CA GLU A 18 1.59 -18.54 -4.07
C GLU A 18 1.83 -17.78 -2.77
N GLU A 19 1.88 -18.50 -1.64
CA GLU A 19 2.32 -17.91 -0.38
C GLU A 19 3.80 -17.51 -0.50
N ALA A 20 4.09 -16.23 -0.30
CA ALA A 20 5.44 -15.68 -0.42
C ALA A 20 5.78 -14.77 0.77
N PRO A 21 7.06 -14.44 1.00
CA PRO A 21 7.44 -13.44 1.98
C PRO A 21 6.67 -12.13 1.74
N ALA A 22 6.09 -11.55 2.79
CA ALA A 22 5.24 -10.36 2.66
C ALA A 22 5.97 -9.19 1.97
N VAL A 23 7.29 -9.09 2.17
CA VAL A 23 8.14 -8.10 1.49
C VAL A 23 8.19 -8.29 -0.03
N GLU A 24 8.18 -9.54 -0.51
CA GLU A 24 8.21 -9.84 -1.95
C GLU A 24 6.87 -9.49 -2.59
N VAL A 25 5.76 -9.82 -1.93
CA VAL A 25 4.41 -9.45 -2.37
C VAL A 25 4.24 -7.93 -2.39
N LEU A 26 4.57 -7.23 -1.29
CA LEU A 26 4.43 -5.77 -1.18
C LEU A 26 5.28 -5.00 -2.19
N ARG A 27 6.41 -5.56 -2.62
CA ARG A 27 7.28 -4.93 -3.63
C ARG A 27 6.64 -4.90 -5.02
N GLN A 28 5.72 -5.81 -5.31
CA GLN A 28 5.01 -5.85 -6.59
C GLN A 28 4.01 -4.70 -6.76
N LEU A 29 3.56 -4.08 -5.65
CA LEU A 29 2.61 -2.98 -5.71
C LEU A 29 3.17 -1.80 -6.52
N SER A 30 2.31 -1.18 -7.30
CA SER A 30 2.57 0.09 -7.96
C SER A 30 3.09 1.12 -6.96
N TYR A 31 4.08 1.92 -7.35
CA TYR A 31 4.69 2.94 -6.50
C TYR A 31 5.32 2.43 -5.19
N SER A 32 5.52 1.12 -5.04
CA SER A 32 6.03 0.50 -3.79
C SER A 32 7.29 1.18 -3.28
N ARG A 33 8.19 1.64 -4.15
CA ARG A 33 9.41 2.38 -3.76
C ARG A 33 9.15 3.53 -2.78
N SER A 34 8.03 4.23 -2.92
CA SER A 34 7.68 5.39 -2.08
C SER A 34 7.21 5.01 -0.66
N PHE A 35 6.67 3.81 -0.45
CA PHE A 35 6.05 3.40 0.82
C PHE A 35 6.51 2.05 1.37
N LEU A 36 7.29 1.26 0.63
CA LEU A 36 7.62 -0.14 0.94
C LEU A 36 8.23 -0.29 2.34
N ALA A 37 9.16 0.60 2.71
CA ALA A 37 9.79 0.54 4.04
C ALA A 37 8.77 0.75 5.18
N ALA A 38 7.80 1.65 5.01
CA ALA A 38 6.76 1.88 5.99
C ALA A 38 5.76 0.70 6.03
N ALA A 39 5.38 0.17 4.87
CA ALA A 39 4.51 -0.99 4.75
C ALA A 39 5.11 -2.25 5.40
N ILE A 40 6.40 -2.53 5.17
CA ILE A 40 7.11 -3.65 5.80
C ILE A 40 7.07 -3.52 7.33
N ARG A 41 7.46 -2.36 7.88
CA ARG A 41 7.43 -2.14 9.34
C ARG A 41 6.03 -2.36 9.92
N ALA A 42 5.00 -1.91 9.20
CA ALA A 42 3.62 -2.06 9.64
C ALA A 42 3.11 -3.52 9.57
N ALA A 43 3.58 -4.31 8.59
CA ALA A 43 3.32 -5.73 8.49
C ALA A 43 4.04 -6.51 9.61
N GLU A 44 5.31 -6.21 9.85
CA GLU A 44 6.12 -6.81 10.93
C GLU A 44 5.54 -6.53 12.32
N ALA A 45 5.09 -5.31 12.58
CA ALA A 45 4.43 -4.93 13.83
C ALA A 45 3.13 -5.72 14.08
N ARG A 46 2.52 -6.29 13.04
CA ARG A 46 1.35 -7.16 13.10
C ARG A 46 1.69 -8.65 13.05
N GLY A 47 2.99 -9.00 13.02
CA GLY A 47 3.44 -10.39 12.92
C GLY A 47 3.23 -11.02 11.54
N ILE A 48 2.94 -10.24 10.51
CA ILE A 48 2.73 -10.73 9.14
C ILE A 48 4.10 -10.99 8.51
N ARG A 49 4.42 -12.27 8.26
CA ARG A 49 5.69 -12.70 7.66
C ARG A 49 5.53 -13.12 6.21
N THR A 50 4.42 -13.77 5.90
CA THR A 50 4.06 -14.26 4.58
C THR A 50 2.68 -13.75 4.20
N ALA A 51 2.40 -13.70 2.90
CA ALA A 51 1.11 -13.35 2.33
C ALA A 51 0.94 -14.03 0.96
N PHE A 52 -0.30 -14.26 0.54
CA PHE A 52 -0.60 -14.77 -0.81
C PHE A 52 -0.70 -13.64 -1.85
N TRP A 53 -1.24 -12.49 -1.43
CA TRP A 53 -1.48 -11.33 -2.28
C TRP A 53 -1.58 -10.06 -1.44
N ALA A 54 -1.48 -8.91 -2.10
CA ALA A 54 -1.71 -7.61 -1.49
C ALA A 54 -2.63 -6.77 -2.38
N VAL A 55 -3.43 -5.91 -1.76
CA VAL A 55 -4.27 -4.92 -2.43
C VAL A 55 -3.89 -3.53 -1.94
N ALA A 56 -3.79 -2.58 -2.86
CA ALA A 56 -3.66 -1.17 -2.56
C ALA A 56 -4.70 -0.36 -3.33
N GLN A 57 -5.23 0.67 -2.69
CA GLN A 57 -6.11 1.66 -3.30
C GLN A 57 -5.43 3.03 -3.24
N TYR A 58 -5.27 3.68 -4.38
CA TYR A 58 -4.55 4.94 -4.51
C TYR A 58 -5.51 6.12 -4.60
N ASN A 59 -5.02 7.32 -4.25
CA ASN A 59 -5.79 8.58 -4.28
C ASN A 59 -7.09 8.56 -3.46
N TYR A 60 -7.25 7.59 -2.56
CA TYR A 60 -8.35 7.54 -1.63
C TYR A 60 -8.15 8.56 -0.52
N ALA A 61 -9.13 9.44 -0.29
CA ALA A 61 -9.14 10.35 0.85
C ALA A 61 -9.45 9.56 2.14
N TYR A 62 -8.51 8.72 2.56
CA TYR A 62 -8.65 7.85 3.72
C TYR A 62 -8.76 8.69 4.99
N ASP A 63 -9.93 8.66 5.62
CA ASP A 63 -10.18 9.25 6.93
C ASP A 63 -10.47 8.12 7.92
N PRO A 64 -9.51 7.71 8.77
CA PRO A 64 -9.70 6.62 9.71
C PRO A 64 -10.80 6.91 10.74
N SER A 65 -11.13 8.19 11.00
CA SER A 65 -12.22 8.56 11.90
C SER A 65 -13.61 8.23 11.34
N ARG A 66 -13.70 7.96 10.03
CA ARG A 66 -14.95 7.68 9.32
C ARG A 66 -15.16 6.19 9.00
N VAL A 67 -14.24 5.33 9.44
CA VAL A 67 -14.34 3.88 9.23
C VAL A 67 -14.97 3.23 10.47
N TYR A 68 -16.25 2.88 10.36
CA TYR A 68 -17.03 2.27 11.45
C TYR A 68 -17.34 0.78 11.22
N VAL A 69 -17.00 0.26 10.04
CA VAL A 69 -17.23 -1.14 9.68
C VAL A 69 -16.06 -1.99 10.19
N PRO A 70 -16.33 -3.13 10.85
CA PRO A 70 -15.28 -4.07 11.21
C PRO A 70 -14.50 -4.50 9.96
N ILE A 71 -13.18 -4.38 10.01
CA ILE A 71 -12.32 -4.93 8.96
C ILE A 71 -12.38 -6.46 9.06
N ALA A 72 -12.52 -7.14 7.93
CA ALA A 72 -12.42 -8.59 7.89
C ALA A 72 -11.08 -9.04 8.48
N ALA A 73 -11.03 -10.22 9.11
CA ALA A 73 -9.79 -10.74 9.67
C ALA A 73 -8.74 -11.02 8.59
N ASP A 74 -9.20 -11.25 7.35
CA ASP A 74 -8.39 -11.49 6.15
C ASP A 74 -9.15 -10.90 4.94
N PRO A 75 -8.56 -10.00 4.13
CA PRO A 75 -7.18 -9.48 4.21
C PRO A 75 -6.92 -8.60 5.44
N MET A 76 -5.70 -8.69 5.98
CA MET A 76 -5.26 -7.88 7.12
C MET A 76 -4.88 -6.46 6.68
N PHE A 77 -5.55 -5.43 7.23
CA PHE A 77 -5.18 -4.03 6.99
C PHE A 77 -3.91 -3.63 7.73
N ILE A 78 -2.86 -3.31 6.98
CA ILE A 78 -1.55 -2.91 7.55
C ILE A 78 -1.38 -1.39 7.69
N GLY A 79 -2.12 -0.57 6.95
CA GLY A 79 -2.10 0.89 7.12
C GLY A 79 -2.35 1.67 5.84
N SER A 80 -2.20 2.99 5.96
CA SER A 80 -2.20 3.96 4.86
C SER A 80 -0.86 4.67 4.85
N PHE A 81 -0.28 4.82 3.66
CA PHE A 81 1.07 5.35 3.46
C PHE A 81 1.06 6.41 2.36
N PRO A 82 1.81 7.52 2.52
CA PRO A 82 2.05 8.44 1.42
C PRO A 82 2.73 7.72 0.26
N TRP A 83 2.35 8.05 -0.98
CA TRP A 83 2.96 7.53 -2.18
C TRP A 83 3.19 8.66 -3.19
N THR A 84 4.02 8.40 -4.19
CA THR A 84 4.28 9.35 -5.29
C THR A 84 4.61 8.61 -6.58
N ASP A 85 4.25 9.22 -7.70
CA ASP A 85 4.55 8.79 -9.07
C ASP A 85 5.93 9.26 -9.56
N SER A 86 6.62 10.09 -8.77
CA SER A 86 7.92 10.65 -9.12
C SER A 86 9.02 9.60 -8.96
N GLU A 87 9.80 9.37 -10.02
CA GLU A 87 10.90 8.40 -10.02
C GLU A 87 12.03 8.75 -9.02
N ASP A 88 12.09 10.01 -8.57
CA ASP A 88 13.12 10.57 -7.67
C ASP A 88 12.74 10.57 -6.18
N ALA A 89 11.66 9.88 -5.79
CA ALA A 89 11.15 9.94 -4.43
C ALA A 89 12.01 9.15 -3.42
N GLU A 90 12.90 9.85 -2.74
CA GLU A 90 13.55 9.36 -1.51
C GLU A 90 12.50 9.15 -0.40
N PRO A 91 12.56 8.03 0.36
CA PRO A 91 11.60 7.73 1.40
C PRO A 91 11.67 8.78 2.53
N GLY A 92 10.62 9.61 2.65
CA GLY A 92 10.49 10.62 3.71
C GLY A 92 10.30 12.06 3.24
N ALA A 93 10.27 12.32 1.93
CA ALA A 93 9.85 13.62 1.43
C ALA A 93 8.35 13.84 1.77
N ALA A 94 8.07 14.85 2.59
CA ALA A 94 6.70 15.29 2.83
C ALA A 94 6.03 15.61 1.48
N PRO A 95 4.73 15.32 1.30
CA PRO A 95 4.03 15.72 0.08
C PRO A 95 4.17 17.24 -0.06
N ASP A 96 4.62 17.68 -1.23
CA ASP A 96 4.62 19.10 -1.58
C ASP A 96 3.16 19.56 -1.61
N THR A 97 2.74 20.18 -0.51
CA THR A 97 1.44 20.87 -0.44
C THR A 97 1.57 22.21 -1.17
N ALA A 98 1.74 22.16 -2.48
CA ALA A 98 1.61 23.32 -3.34
C ALA A 98 0.13 23.47 -3.74
N ARG A 99 -0.40 24.66 -3.42
CA ARG A 99 -1.80 25.11 -3.51
C ARG A 99 -2.41 25.06 -4.90
#